data_AF-A0AAV1RKB1-F1
#
_entry.id   AF-A0AAV1RKB1-F1
#
_cell.length_a   1.000
_cell.length_b   1.000
_cell.length_c   1.000
_cell.angle_alpha   90.00
_cell.angle_beta   90.00
_cell.angle_gamma   90.00
#
_symmetry.space_group_name_H-M   'P 1'
#
loop_
_entity.id
_entity.type
_entity.pdbx_description
1 polymer ?
#
loop_
_entity_poly.entity_id
_entity_poly.type
_entity_poly.pdbx_seq_one_letter_code
_entity_poly.pdbx_strand_id
1 'polypeptide(L)'
;MSAPMKNALDWASRAPNVWADKPAPVISVSGGIGGARGQLHLRQIGVHVDLHFTNKPEFFLNAFKPPTKFDSQGNLIDEQAKERLKELLLALQTFTLRLKGSKCEN
;
A
#
# COMPACT_ATOMS: atom_id res chain seq x y z
N MET A 1 8.23 -8.86 1.46
CA MET A 1 8.31 -7.98 0.27
C MET A 1 8.81 -8.82 -0.90
N SER A 2 8.23 -8.70 -2.08
CA SER A 2 8.68 -9.45 -3.26
C SER A 2 9.90 -8.78 -3.89
N ALA A 3 10.73 -9.56 -4.61
CA ALA A 3 11.90 -9.02 -5.31
C ALA A 3 11.55 -7.91 -6.33
N PRO A 4 10.47 -8.02 -7.13
CA PRO A 4 10.07 -6.93 -8.03
C PRO A 4 9.71 -5.63 -7.32
N MET A 5 9.02 -5.71 -6.17
CA MET A 5 8.63 -4.52 -5.39
C MET A 5 9.87 -3.78 -4.88
N LYS A 6 10.84 -4.51 -4.32
CA LYS A 6 12.12 -3.94 -3.90
C LYS A 6 12.81 -3.25 -5.08
N ASN A 7 12.94 -3.94 -6.20
CA ASN A 7 13.65 -3.40 -7.37
C ASN A 7 13.02 -2.11 -7.89
N ALA A 8 11.68 -2.02 -7.91
CA ALA A 8 10.98 -0.79 -8.27
C ALA A 8 11.29 0.36 -7.29
N LEU A 9 11.28 0.08 -5.98
CA LEU A 9 11.60 1.06 -4.94
C LEU A 9 13.03 1.59 -5.11
N ASP A 10 14.00 0.70 -5.29
CA ASP A 10 15.41 1.01 -5.49
C ASP A 10 15.70 1.81 -6.75
N TRP A 11 15.00 1.51 -7.85
CA TRP A 11 15.18 2.24 -9.10
C TRP A 11 14.72 3.69 -8.96
N ALA A 12 13.55 3.88 -8.35
CA ALA A 12 12.94 5.19 -8.19
C ALA A 12 13.48 6.00 -6.99
N SER A 13 14.27 5.39 -6.10
CA SER A 13 14.97 6.12 -5.03
C SER A 13 16.30 6.74 -5.48
N ARG A 14 16.84 6.32 -6.64
CA ARG A 14 18.05 6.93 -7.22
C ARG A 14 17.82 8.40 -7.54
N ALA A 15 18.86 9.22 -7.41
CA ALA A 15 18.74 10.66 -7.58
C ALA A 15 18.18 11.05 -8.96
N PRO A 16 17.13 11.91 -9.01
CA PRO A 16 16.38 12.44 -7.87
C PRO A 16 15.40 11.42 -7.27
N ASN A 17 15.38 11.29 -5.94
CA ASN A 17 14.43 10.37 -5.26
C ASN A 17 12.98 10.80 -5.55
N VAL A 18 12.28 10.01 -6.37
CA VAL A 18 10.90 10.34 -6.77
C VAL A 18 9.86 9.90 -5.74
N TRP A 19 10.24 9.22 -4.67
CA TRP A 19 9.32 8.77 -3.62
C TRP A 19 9.11 9.80 -2.52
N ALA A 20 10.03 10.75 -2.36
CA ALA A 20 10.02 11.71 -1.27
C ALA A 20 8.71 12.49 -1.16
N ASP A 21 8.30 12.77 0.08
CA ASP A 21 7.04 13.41 0.49
C ASP A 21 5.73 12.73 0.03
N LYS A 22 5.77 11.59 -0.68
CA LYS A 22 4.55 11.05 -1.29
C LYS A 22 3.72 10.25 -0.29
N PRO A 23 2.39 10.47 -0.24
CA PRO A 23 1.48 9.61 0.50
C PRO A 23 1.35 8.24 -0.20
N ALA A 24 1.41 7.16 0.57
CA ALA A 24 1.25 5.81 0.06
C ALA A 24 0.42 4.92 1.02
N PRO A 25 -0.56 4.15 0.51
CA PRO A 25 -1.10 3.03 1.26
C PRO A 25 -0.22 1.79 1.04
N VAL A 26 -0.35 0.78 1.91
CA VAL A 26 0.26 -0.53 1.67
C VAL A 26 -0.83 -1.59 1.56
N ILE A 27 -0.74 -2.39 0.50
CA ILE A 27 -1.68 -3.48 0.19
C ILE A 27 -0.85 -4.75 0.04
N SER A 28 -1.36 -5.86 0.58
CA SER A 28 -0.74 -7.17 0.35
C SER A 28 -1.78 -8.25 0.21
N VAL A 29 -1.51 -9.12 -0.75
CA VAL A 29 -2.27 -10.35 -0.98
C VAL A 29 -1.29 -11.51 -0.85
N SER A 30 -1.64 -12.54 -0.08
CA SER A 30 -0.77 -13.71 0.11
C SER A 30 -1.57 -14.94 0.51
N GLY A 31 -0.94 -16.11 0.63
CA GLY A 31 -1.59 -17.33 1.13
C GLY A 31 -1.64 -17.48 2.65
N GLY A 32 -1.20 -16.47 3.42
CA GLY A 32 -1.11 -16.56 4.88
C GLY A 32 -0.60 -15.28 5.53
N ILE A 33 0.17 -15.40 6.63
CA ILE A 33 0.69 -14.25 7.38
C ILE A 33 1.88 -13.57 6.68
N GLY A 34 2.46 -14.22 5.65
CA GLY A 34 3.59 -13.69 4.89
C GLY A 34 3.34 -12.31 4.28
N GLY A 35 2.10 -12.02 3.87
CA GLY A 35 1.70 -10.69 3.39
C GLY A 35 1.88 -9.62 4.46
N ALA A 36 1.45 -9.89 5.70
CA ALA A 36 1.55 -8.95 6.81
C ALA A 36 3.01 -8.61 7.14
N ARG A 37 3.86 -9.63 7.27
CA ARG A 37 5.31 -9.43 7.49
C ARG A 37 5.95 -8.66 6.34
N GLY A 38 5.51 -8.94 5.11
CA GLY A 38 5.96 -8.24 3.92
C GLY A 38 5.63 -6.76 3.92
N GLN A 39 4.44 -6.37 4.40
CA GLN A 39 4.07 -4.96 4.53
C GLN A 39 4.87 -4.23 5.60
N LEU A 40 5.05 -4.85 6.78
CA LEU A 40 5.81 -4.24 7.87
C LEU A 40 7.23 -3.93 7.40
N HIS A 41 7.86 -4.86 6.69
CA HIS A 41 9.18 -4.64 6.13
C HIS A 41 9.21 -3.55 5.04
N LEU A 42 8.19 -3.48 4.18
CA LEU A 42 8.07 -2.40 3.20
C LEU A 42 7.91 -1.03 3.87
N ARG A 43 7.15 -0.95 4.97
CA ARG A 43 7.01 0.30 5.75
C ARG A 43 8.34 0.74 6.35
N GLN A 44 9.14 -0.19 6.87
CA GLN A 44 10.48 0.10 7.38
C GLN A 44 11.39 0.69 6.29
N ILE A 45 11.39 0.10 5.09
CA ILE A 45 12.22 0.60 3.98
C ILE A 45 11.65 1.92 3.43
N GLY A 46 10.33 2.09 3.39
CA GLY A 46 9.71 3.31 2.87
C GLY A 46 10.08 4.57 3.64
N VAL A 47 10.43 4.45 4.93
CA VAL A 47 10.99 5.57 5.71
C VAL A 47 12.29 6.08 5.09
N HIS A 48 13.15 5.19 4.58
CA HIS A 48 14.42 5.59 3.96
C HIS A 48 14.24 6.38 2.67
N VAL A 49 13.20 6.09 1.90
CA VAL A 49 12.89 6.81 0.64
C VAL A 49 11.89 7.95 0.85
N ASP A 50 11.62 8.31 2.11
CA ASP A 50 10.77 9.43 2.51
C ASP A 50 9.31 9.30 2.03
N LEU A 51 8.76 8.08 2.13
CA LEU A 51 7.33 7.83 1.92
C LEU A 51 6.51 8.10 3.19
N HIS A 52 5.37 8.76 3.00
CA HIS A 52 4.41 8.98 4.06
C HIS A 52 3.30 7.92 4.00
N PHE A 53 3.30 6.97 4.92
CA PHE A 53 2.33 5.88 4.88
C PHE A 53 0.98 6.20 5.55
N THR A 54 -0.11 5.75 4.93
CA THR A 54 -1.40 5.65 5.60
C THR A 54 -1.37 4.49 6.61
N ASN A 55 -1.65 4.80 7.89
CA ASN A 55 -1.56 3.83 8.98
C ASN A 55 -2.86 3.04 9.21
N LYS A 56 -4.02 3.65 8.91
CA LYS A 56 -5.34 3.02 9.08
C LYS A 56 -6.29 3.43 7.94
N PRO A 57 -7.19 2.54 7.51
CA PRO A 57 -7.27 1.12 7.86
C PRO A 57 -6.10 0.31 7.27
N GLU A 58 -5.81 -0.86 7.83
CA GLU A 58 -4.83 -1.78 7.24
C GLU A 58 -5.51 -2.79 6.30
N PHE A 59 -4.87 -3.08 5.17
CA PHE A 59 -5.40 -4.00 4.16
C PHE A 59 -4.48 -5.19 3.94
N PHE A 60 -4.94 -6.37 4.36
CA PHE A 60 -4.32 -7.65 4.09
C PHE A 60 -5.39 -8.62 3.60
N LEU A 61 -5.12 -9.31 2.49
CA LEU A 61 -6.01 -10.30 1.91
C LEU A 61 -5.32 -11.66 1.83
N ASN A 62 -6.00 -12.70 2.32
CA ASN A 62 -5.59 -14.07 2.04
C ASN A 62 -6.27 -14.54 0.74
N ALA A 63 -5.49 -14.71 -0.33
CA ALA A 63 -6.01 -15.07 -1.66
C ALA A 63 -6.68 -16.45 -1.70
N PHE A 64 -6.20 -17.39 -0.88
CA PHE A 64 -6.63 -18.79 -0.92
C PHE A 64 -7.64 -19.13 0.18
N LYS A 65 -8.01 -18.16 1.03
CA LYS A 65 -9.01 -18.38 2.07
C LYS A 65 -10.41 -18.40 1.44
N PRO A 66 -11.22 -19.47 1.62
CA PRO A 66 -12.60 -19.49 1.16
C PRO A 66 -13.45 -18.40 1.83
N PRO A 67 -14.47 -17.85 1.15
CA PRO A 67 -14.82 -18.07 -0.27
C PRO A 67 -13.79 -17.43 -1.23
N THR A 68 -13.75 -17.91 -2.48
CA THR A 68 -12.84 -17.43 -3.52
C THR A 68 -12.84 -15.91 -3.63
N LYS A 69 -11.65 -15.31 -3.63
CA LYS A 69 -11.48 -13.84 -3.64
C LYS A 69 -11.35 -13.24 -5.04
N PHE A 70 -10.85 -14.03 -6.00
CA PHE A 70 -10.60 -13.58 -7.37
C PHE A 70 -11.27 -14.50 -8.39
N ASP A 71 -11.81 -13.95 -9.48
CA ASP A 71 -12.31 -14.74 -10.60
C ASP A 71 -11.17 -15.26 -11.49
N SER A 72 -11.54 -16.02 -12.55
CA SER A 72 -10.58 -16.57 -13.52
C SER A 72 -9.81 -15.51 -14.32
N GLN A 73 -10.29 -14.27 -14.37
CA GLN A 73 -9.66 -13.15 -15.06
C GLN A 73 -8.78 -12.32 -14.10
N GLY A 74 -8.73 -12.68 -12.81
CA GLY A 74 -7.97 -11.96 -11.79
C GLY A 74 -8.70 -10.76 -11.19
N ASN A 75 -10.01 -10.61 -11.42
CA ASN A 75 -10.79 -9.54 -10.80
C ASN A 75 -11.13 -9.90 -9.36
N LEU A 76 -11.03 -8.92 -8.46
CA LEU A 76 -11.47 -9.07 -7.07
C LEU A 76 -13.01 -9.16 -7.04
N ILE A 77 -13.55 -10.30 -6.59
CA ILE A 77 -15.00 -10.55 -6.48
C ILE A 77 -15.53 -10.51 -5.04
N ASP A 78 -14.64 -10.50 -4.06
CA ASP A 78 -15.02 -10.46 -2.65
C ASP A 78 -15.49 -9.05 -2.24
N GLU A 79 -16.79 -8.90 -1.99
CA GLU A 79 -17.41 -7.61 -1.66
C GLU A 79 -16.84 -7.00 -0.37
N GLN A 80 -16.54 -7.82 0.64
CA GLN A 80 -15.92 -7.32 1.88
C GLN A 80 -14.51 -6.77 1.64
N ALA A 81 -13.70 -7.43 0.81
CA ALA A 81 -12.40 -6.91 0.41
C ALA A 81 -12.53 -5.63 -0.43
N LYS A 82 -13.53 -5.53 -1.32
CA LYS A 82 -13.79 -4.29 -2.08
C LYS A 82 -14.12 -3.11 -1.16
N GLU A 83 -14.97 -3.31 -0.16
CA GLU A 83 -15.32 -2.23 0.78
C GLU A 83 -14.12 -1.80 1.61
N ARG A 84 -13.34 -2.74 2.17
CA ARG A 84 -12.11 -2.43 2.90
C ARG A 84 -11.05 -1.73 2.03
N LEU A 85 -10.97 -2.10 0.76
CA LEU A 85 -10.08 -1.44 -0.19
C LEU A 85 -10.53 -0.01 -0.46
N LYS A 86 -11.84 0.21 -0.62
CA LYS A 86 -12.43 1.55 -0.76
C LYS A 86 -12.14 2.42 0.45
N GLU A 87 -12.31 1.91 1.67
CA GLU A 87 -11.98 2.63 2.91
C GLU A 87 -10.51 3.05 2.95
N LEU A 88 -9.59 2.16 2.56
CA LEU A 88 -8.16 2.47 2.47
C LEU A 88 -7.89 3.59 1.47
N LEU A 89 -8.53 3.56 0.30
CA LEU A 89 -8.37 4.58 -0.74
C LEU A 89 -8.92 5.94 -0.29
N LEU A 90 -10.06 5.96 0.41
CA LEU A 90 -10.61 7.18 1.01
C LEU A 90 -9.68 7.75 2.09
N ALA A 91 -9.08 6.88 2.92
CA ALA A 91 -8.08 7.29 3.91
C ALA A 91 -6.83 7.87 3.23
N LEU A 92 -6.35 7.24 2.15
CA LEU A 92 -5.24 7.76 1.36
C LEU A 92 -5.56 9.12 0.74
N GLN A 93 -6.75 9.29 0.15
CA GLN A 93 -7.18 10.55 -0.44
C GLN A 93 -7.19 11.66 0.62
N THR A 94 -7.79 11.39 1.77
CA THR A 94 -7.84 12.32 2.90
C THR A 94 -6.43 12.70 3.37
N PHE A 95 -5.54 11.72 3.49
CA PHE A 95 -4.16 11.94 3.89
C PHE A 95 -3.38 12.76 2.85
N THR A 96 -3.59 12.48 1.56
CA THR A 96 -2.99 13.23 0.45
C THR A 96 -3.41 14.70 0.47
N LEU A 97 -4.71 14.97 0.69
CA LEU A 97 -5.21 16.34 0.79
C LEU A 97 -4.61 17.07 1.99
N ARG A 98 -4.47 16.39 3.14
CA ARG A 98 -3.82 16.95 4.32
C ARG A 98 -2.38 17.36 4.05
N LEU A 99 -1.59 16.49 3.41
CA LEU A 99 -0.19 16.78 3.07
C LEU A 99 -0.04 17.91 2.02
N LYS A 100 -1.03 18.09 1.14
CA LYS A 100 -1.06 19.23 0.21
C LYS A 100 -1.39 20.53 0.94
N GLY A 101 -2.37 20.51 1.85
CA GLY A 101 -2.76 21.68 2.64
C GLY A 101 -1.61 22.23 3.49
N SER A 102 -0.79 21.35 4.09
CA SER A 102 0.39 21.77 4.86
C SER A 102 1.50 22.41 4.02
N LYS A 103 1.49 22.26 2.69
CA LYS A 103 2.47 22.90 1.80
C LYS A 103 2.11 24.36 1.45
N CYS A 104 0.89 24.81 1.76
CA CYS A 104 0.43 26.17 1.42
C CYS A 104 0.59 27.21 2.56
N GLU A 105 1.09 26.82 3.73
CA GLU A 105 1.28 27.71 4.89
C GLU A 105 2.73 28.20 5.09
N ASN A 106 3.61 28.06 4.08
CA ASN A 106 4.97 28.59 4.10
C ASN A 106 5.27 29.46 2.89
#